data_AF-A0A8J5NU20-F1
#
_entry.id   AF-A0A8J5NU20-F1
#
_cell.length_a   1.000
_cell.length_b   1.000
_cell.length_c   1.000
_cell.angle_alpha   90.00
_cell.angle_beta   90.00
_cell.angle_gamma   90.00
#
_symmetry.space_group_name_H-M   'P 1'
#
loop_
_entity.id
_entity.type
_entity.pdbx_description
1 polymer ?
#
loop_
_entity_poly.entity_id
_entity_poly.type
_entity_poly.pdbx_seq_one_letter_code
_entity_poly.pdbx_strand_id
1 'polypeptide(L)'
;MTDKYVVFVRNPVHLDLSDTTKGFADMMVCEHDSPTEFYILDKSDGKHVATYQVNNFYFFHIGNAYDYIDPKTGDVNIHVDIVSYREEHYPYMDYSISNLLDPKKPLQNGTLVRYQMDSVNKADPAKICRGSVASAIAGLPCELPRVSKPASMDPNYRYTYGISGIGVSAPGTEVPIGRLSNGLGAVHPTVYGSLFKSDWKTGLFKLWTPSNGESCPTEPIFIQRPGATEEDDGIVITITINREGTHSILVGLDGKTFKEVARADMPQVYALGPHGSFVEGDFGL
;
A
#
# COMPACT_ATOMS: atom_id res chain seq x y z
N MET A 1 -2.12 -3.48 13.18
CA MET A 1 -2.37 -4.15 14.49
C MET A 1 -2.03 -5.62 14.33
N THR A 2 -1.72 -6.30 15.42
CA THR A 2 -1.53 -7.76 15.46
C THR A 2 -2.59 -8.41 16.36
N ASP A 3 -2.46 -9.71 16.63
CA ASP A 3 -3.33 -10.42 17.56
C ASP A 3 -3.24 -9.79 18.96
N LYS A 4 -2.04 -9.71 19.55
CA LYS A 4 -1.82 -9.21 20.92
C LYS A 4 -1.38 -7.75 21.05
N TYR A 5 -0.91 -7.13 19.98
CA TYR A 5 -0.29 -5.80 20.05
C TYR A 5 -0.91 -4.78 19.10
N VAL A 6 -0.83 -3.53 19.51
CA VAL A 6 -1.00 -2.36 18.63
C VAL A 6 0.40 -1.84 18.31
N VAL A 7 0.65 -1.60 17.03
CA VAL A 7 1.94 -1.08 16.54
C VAL A 7 1.70 0.29 15.95
N PHE A 8 2.27 1.32 16.58
CA PHE A 8 2.30 2.67 16.02
C PHE A 8 3.64 2.88 15.34
N VAL A 9 3.61 3.10 14.03
CA VAL A 9 4.81 3.41 13.25
C VAL A 9 4.88 4.92 13.08
N ARG A 10 5.89 5.54 13.68
CA ARG A 10 6.09 6.98 13.63
C ARG A 10 6.85 7.31 12.35
N ASN A 11 6.15 7.91 11.39
CA ASN A 11 6.79 8.51 10.22
C ASN A 11 7.74 9.63 10.66
N PRO A 12 8.95 9.75 10.08
CA PRO A 12 9.91 10.82 10.39
C PRO A 12 9.50 12.16 9.77
N VAL A 13 8.31 12.65 10.18
CA VAL A 13 7.67 13.88 9.74
C VAL A 13 7.04 14.53 10.96
N HIS A 14 7.10 15.85 11.06
CA HIS A 14 6.35 16.63 12.05
C HIS A 14 5.58 17.77 11.40
N LEU A 15 4.70 18.41 12.17
CA LEU A 15 3.99 19.60 11.74
C LEU A 15 4.67 20.85 12.33
N ASP A 16 5.04 21.79 11.48
CA ASP A 16 5.40 23.15 11.87
C ASP A 16 4.12 23.94 12.17
N LEU A 17 3.81 24.07 13.46
CA LEU A 17 2.63 24.77 13.96
C LEU A 17 2.90 26.26 14.25
N SER A 18 4.07 26.81 13.84
CA SER A 18 4.39 28.23 14.04
C SER A 18 3.45 29.17 13.27
N ASP A 19 2.90 28.71 12.15
CA ASP A 19 1.89 29.39 11.36
C ASP A 19 0.73 28.45 11.03
N THR A 20 -0.34 28.58 11.81
CA THR A 20 -1.55 27.75 11.68
C THR A 20 -2.45 28.13 10.49
N THR A 21 -2.08 29.15 9.71
CA THR A 21 -2.83 29.57 8.52
C THR A 21 -2.43 28.81 7.24
N LYS A 22 -1.28 28.12 7.27
CA LYS A 22 -0.80 27.28 6.16
C LYS A 22 -1.74 26.09 5.89
N GLY A 23 -1.71 25.58 4.67
CA GLY A 23 -2.33 24.29 4.37
C GLY A 23 -1.63 23.15 5.11
N PHE A 24 -2.34 22.06 5.40
CA PHE A 24 -1.77 20.91 6.13
C PHE A 24 -0.47 20.38 5.49
N ALA A 25 -0.43 20.25 4.17
CA ALA A 25 0.77 19.79 3.46
C ALA A 25 1.96 20.74 3.63
N ASP A 26 1.72 22.05 3.67
CA ASP A 26 2.76 23.08 3.86
C ASP A 26 3.27 23.16 5.30
N MET A 27 2.53 22.57 6.26
CA MET A 27 2.97 22.40 7.64
C MET A 27 3.87 21.17 7.82
N MET A 28 3.84 20.21 6.90
CA MET A 28 4.61 18.97 7.07
C MET A 28 6.09 19.23 6.81
N VAL A 29 6.92 18.96 7.82
CA VAL A 29 8.37 19.07 7.77
C VAL A 29 8.98 17.68 7.87
N CYS A 30 9.82 17.36 6.88
CA CYS A 30 10.53 16.09 6.77
C CYS A 30 11.75 16.06 7.70
N GLU A 31 11.93 14.98 8.45
CA GLU A 31 13.08 14.77 9.33
C GLU A 31 14.05 13.75 8.71
N HIS A 32 14.84 14.21 7.74
CA HIS A 32 15.70 13.33 6.93
C HIS A 32 16.67 12.47 7.73
N ASP A 33 17.16 12.97 8.86
CA ASP A 33 18.16 12.28 9.70
C ASP A 33 17.55 11.49 10.87
N SER A 34 16.22 11.50 11.04
CA SER A 34 15.54 10.79 12.12
C SER A 34 15.26 9.34 11.74
N PRO A 35 15.43 8.36 12.64
CA PRO A 35 14.99 6.99 12.40
C PRO A 35 13.46 6.90 12.34
N THR A 36 12.96 5.82 11.72
CA THR A 36 11.55 5.43 11.84
C THR A 36 11.37 4.56 13.08
N GLU A 37 10.38 4.90 13.90
CA GLU A 37 10.16 4.25 15.19
C GLU A 37 8.89 3.41 15.20
N PHE A 38 8.95 2.24 15.83
CA PHE A 38 7.83 1.33 16.05
C PHE A 38 7.56 1.27 17.55
N TYR A 39 6.44 1.85 17.98
CA TYR A 39 5.95 1.79 19.35
C TYR A 39 4.99 0.62 19.48
N ILE A 40 5.35 -0.33 20.34
CA ILE A 40 4.56 -1.53 20.58
C ILE A 40 3.78 -1.36 21.88
N LEU A 41 2.47 -1.49 21.79
CA LEU A 41 1.54 -1.39 22.92
C LEU A 41 0.80 -2.72 23.05
N ASP A 42 0.60 -3.18 24.29
CA ASP A 42 -0.28 -4.31 24.56
C ASP A 42 -1.72 -3.91 24.23
N LYS A 43 -2.40 -4.75 23.44
CA LYS A 43 -3.75 -4.44 22.94
C LYS A 43 -4.81 -4.58 24.01
N SER A 44 -4.56 -5.36 25.07
CA SER A 44 -5.53 -5.63 26.13
C SER A 44 -5.63 -4.50 27.14
N ASP A 45 -4.52 -3.84 27.46
CA ASP A 45 -4.48 -2.79 28.49
C ASP A 45 -3.86 -1.45 28.02
N GLY A 46 -3.35 -1.39 26.78
CA GLY A 46 -2.77 -0.20 26.19
C GLY A 46 -1.40 0.19 26.74
N LYS A 47 -0.75 -0.66 27.55
CA LYS A 47 0.59 -0.34 28.08
C LYS A 47 1.64 -0.43 26.99
N HIS A 48 2.60 0.51 27.04
CA HIS A 48 3.80 0.46 26.21
C HIS A 48 4.68 -0.72 26.62
N VAL A 49 5.06 -1.54 25.63
CA VAL A 49 5.85 -2.76 25.79
C VAL A 49 7.28 -2.54 25.32
N ALA A 50 7.46 -1.87 24.18
CA ALA A 50 8.76 -1.72 23.55
C ALA A 50 8.76 -0.59 22.52
N THR A 51 9.95 -0.03 22.26
CA THR A 51 10.20 0.87 21.13
C THR A 51 11.33 0.30 20.29
N TYR A 52 11.12 0.20 18.97
CA TYR A 52 12.16 -0.22 18.02
C TYR A 52 12.47 0.90 17.03
N GLN A 53 13.74 1.04 16.66
CA GLN A 53 14.21 1.94 15.61
C GLN A 53 14.76 1.16 14.42
N VAL A 54 14.45 1.65 13.22
CA VAL A 54 15.08 1.24 11.97
C VAL A 54 15.57 2.47 11.21
N ASN A 55 16.37 2.25 10.16
CA ASN A 55 16.80 3.33 9.27
C ASN A 55 15.59 4.12 8.74
N ASN A 56 15.80 5.40 8.42
CA ASN A 56 14.75 6.28 7.94
C ASN A 56 14.04 5.69 6.71
N PHE A 57 12.72 5.79 6.70
CA PHE A 57 11.89 5.58 5.53
C PHE A 57 10.56 6.33 5.70
N TYR A 58 9.92 6.66 4.58
CA TYR A 58 8.57 7.23 4.57
C TYR A 58 7.56 6.19 4.09
N PHE A 59 6.31 6.31 4.51
CA PHE A 59 5.25 5.42 4.06
C PHE A 59 3.87 6.07 4.21
N PHE A 60 2.91 5.65 3.40
CA PHE A 60 1.50 5.91 3.65
C PHE A 60 0.81 4.70 4.28
N HIS A 61 0.96 3.53 3.66
CA HIS A 61 0.10 2.39 3.95
C HIS A 61 0.87 1.18 4.48
N ILE A 62 0.22 0.53 5.44
CA ILE A 62 0.62 -0.74 6.02
C ILE A 62 -0.28 -1.82 5.41
N GLY A 63 0.31 -2.88 4.86
CA GLY A 63 -0.43 -3.99 4.27
C GLY A 63 -1.00 -4.96 5.31
N ASN A 64 -0.17 -5.40 6.26
CA ASN A 64 -0.59 -6.28 7.35
C ASN A 64 0.42 -6.22 8.51
N ALA A 65 0.04 -6.72 9.68
CA ALA A 65 0.97 -6.93 10.79
C ALA A 65 0.51 -8.11 11.65
N TYR A 66 1.44 -8.87 12.22
CA TYR A 66 1.10 -10.08 12.98
C TYR A 66 2.18 -10.45 14.00
N ASP A 67 1.78 -11.28 14.97
CA ASP A 67 2.68 -11.88 15.95
C ASP A 67 3.36 -13.09 15.30
N TYR A 68 4.69 -13.08 15.23
CA TYR A 68 5.48 -14.16 14.68
C TYR A 68 6.25 -14.85 15.80
N ILE A 69 5.94 -16.11 16.06
CA ILE A 69 6.70 -16.93 17.02
C ILE A 69 7.92 -17.49 16.29
N ASP A 70 9.12 -17.05 16.68
CA ASP A 70 10.35 -17.58 16.12
C ASP A 70 10.46 -19.08 16.47
N PRO A 71 10.49 -19.99 15.47
CA PRO A 71 10.49 -21.42 15.72
C PRO A 71 11.79 -21.92 16.37
N LYS A 72 12.88 -21.14 16.35
CA LYS A 72 14.16 -21.50 16.95
C LYS A 72 14.26 -21.09 18.41
N THR A 73 13.74 -19.91 18.76
CA THR A 73 13.90 -19.33 20.10
C THR A 73 12.63 -19.40 20.95
N GLY A 74 11.46 -19.54 20.30
CA GLY A 74 10.15 -19.40 20.93
C GLY A 74 9.78 -17.96 21.27
N ASP A 75 10.57 -16.97 20.83
CA ASP A 75 10.31 -15.57 21.08
C ASP A 75 9.21 -15.02 20.19
N VAL A 76 8.49 -14.03 20.71
CA VAL A 76 7.46 -13.32 19.97
C VAL A 76 8.11 -12.14 19.28
N ASN A 77 8.27 -12.25 17.97
CA ASN A 77 8.61 -11.14 17.11
C ASN A 77 7.32 -10.51 16.58
N ILE A 78 7.39 -9.25 16.15
CA ILE A 78 6.29 -8.61 15.41
C ILE A 78 6.77 -8.35 13.99
N HIS A 79 5.98 -8.78 13.01
CA HIS A 79 6.17 -8.41 11.62
C HIS A 79 5.17 -7.33 11.22
N VAL A 80 5.64 -6.33 10.49
CA VAL A 80 4.80 -5.25 9.92
C VAL A 80 5.20 -5.06 8.46
N ASP A 81 4.22 -5.25 7.59
CA ASP A 81 4.38 -5.14 6.14
C ASP A 81 3.98 -3.73 5.70
N ILE A 82 4.92 -2.97 5.17
CA ILE A 82 4.75 -1.55 4.85
C ILE A 82 5.20 -1.28 3.43
N VAL A 83 4.45 -0.43 2.72
CA VAL A 83 4.94 0.16 1.47
C VAL A 83 5.93 1.27 1.82
N SER A 84 7.22 0.94 1.70
CA SER A 84 8.33 1.76 2.16
C SER A 84 8.96 2.57 1.01
N TYR A 85 9.08 3.87 1.22
CA TYR A 85 9.81 4.81 0.37
C TYR A 85 11.18 5.10 0.97
N ARG A 86 12.20 5.10 0.13
CA ARG A 86 13.59 5.34 0.56
C ARG A 86 13.74 6.72 1.20
N GLU A 87 14.66 6.84 2.15
CA GLU A 87 14.96 8.08 2.91
C GLU A 87 15.25 9.32 2.05
N GLU A 88 15.75 9.11 0.83
CA GLU A 88 16.04 10.17 -0.15
C GLU A 88 14.78 10.77 -0.79
N HIS A 89 13.63 10.11 -0.64
CA HIS A 89 12.39 10.46 -1.32
C HIS A 89 11.23 10.63 -0.34
N TYR A 90 10.79 11.87 -0.20
CA TYR A 90 9.64 12.28 0.58
C TYR A 90 8.37 12.31 -0.30
N PRO A 91 7.45 11.33 -0.19
CA PRO A 91 6.43 11.10 -1.21
C PRO A 91 5.15 11.95 -1.03
N TYR A 92 5.00 12.69 0.07
CA TYR A 92 3.74 13.37 0.39
C TYR A 92 3.41 14.51 -0.58
N MET A 93 4.41 15.21 -1.08
CA MET A 93 4.21 16.31 -2.04
C MET A 93 4.00 15.81 -3.47
N ASP A 94 4.37 14.56 -3.75
CA ASP A 94 4.23 13.97 -5.08
C ASP A 94 2.76 13.89 -5.52
N TYR A 95 1.85 13.71 -4.56
CA TYR A 95 0.40 13.60 -4.76
C TYR A 95 -0.34 14.95 -4.80
N SER A 96 0.36 16.08 -4.73
CA SER A 96 -0.29 17.38 -5.00
C SER A 96 -0.84 17.42 -6.43
N ILE A 97 -2.04 17.98 -6.63
CA ILE A 97 -2.68 18.03 -7.96
C ILE A 97 -1.75 18.68 -9.00
N SER A 98 -1.06 19.75 -8.63
CA SER A 98 -0.08 20.40 -9.50
C SER A 98 1.04 19.46 -9.94
N ASN A 99 1.56 18.63 -9.04
CA ASN A 99 2.63 17.70 -9.36
C ASN A 99 2.12 16.45 -10.10
N LEU A 100 0.86 16.04 -9.91
CA LEU A 100 0.25 14.99 -10.73
C LEU A 100 -0.03 15.46 -12.17
N LEU A 101 -0.39 16.74 -12.34
CA LEU A 101 -0.70 17.33 -13.65
C LEU A 101 0.55 17.71 -14.45
N ASP A 102 1.59 18.20 -13.79
CA ASP A 102 2.86 18.60 -14.42
C ASP A 102 4.05 18.24 -13.50
N PRO A 103 4.35 16.94 -13.36
CA PRO A 103 5.42 16.46 -12.49
C PRO A 103 6.79 17.00 -12.92
N LYS A 104 7.48 17.67 -11.99
CA LYS A 104 8.86 18.18 -12.23
C LYS A 104 9.90 17.07 -12.26
N LYS A 105 9.58 15.92 -11.65
CA LYS A 105 10.42 14.72 -11.57
C LYS A 105 9.52 13.50 -11.72
N PRO A 106 10.03 12.34 -12.18
CA PRO A 106 9.27 11.10 -12.14
C PRO A 106 8.77 10.81 -10.72
N LEU A 107 7.50 10.43 -10.60
CA LEU A 107 6.93 9.95 -9.34
C LEU A 107 7.71 8.71 -8.90
N GLN A 108 8.04 8.61 -7.61
CA GLN A 108 8.72 7.43 -7.10
C GLN A 108 7.76 6.42 -6.52
N ASN A 109 8.20 5.16 -6.52
CA ASN A 109 7.40 4.04 -6.06
C ASN A 109 7.90 3.56 -4.70
N GLY A 110 6.96 3.17 -3.84
CA GLY A 110 7.26 2.40 -2.64
C GLY A 110 7.61 0.95 -2.99
N THR A 111 8.24 0.27 -2.04
CA THR A 111 8.52 -1.17 -2.07
C THR A 111 7.82 -1.83 -0.89
N LEU A 112 7.20 -2.99 -1.10
CA LEU A 112 6.58 -3.75 -0.01
C LEU A 112 7.66 -4.43 0.83
N VAL A 113 7.82 -3.99 2.08
CA VAL A 113 8.88 -4.42 3.01
C VAL A 113 8.27 -4.96 4.30
N ARG A 114 8.74 -6.12 4.74
CA ARG A 114 8.42 -6.73 6.04
C ARG A 114 9.47 -6.32 7.06
N TYR A 115 9.11 -5.40 7.95
CA TYR A 115 9.91 -5.02 9.10
C TYR A 115 9.68 -6.00 10.25
N GLN A 116 10.72 -6.25 11.04
CA GLN A 116 10.71 -7.18 12.16
C GLN A 116 11.21 -6.51 13.44
N MET A 117 10.44 -6.68 14.51
CA MET A 117 10.79 -6.29 15.87
C MET A 117 10.99 -7.55 16.71
N ASP A 118 12.23 -7.80 17.11
CA ASP A 118 12.66 -9.06 17.72
C ASP A 118 12.33 -9.15 19.22
N SER A 119 11.88 -10.32 19.67
CA SER A 119 11.72 -10.69 21.08
C SER A 119 10.92 -9.69 21.92
N VAL A 120 9.80 -9.20 21.40
CA VAL A 120 8.89 -8.23 22.04
C VAL A 120 8.42 -8.71 23.41
N ASN A 121 8.18 -10.02 23.57
CA ASN A 121 7.80 -10.63 24.84
C ASN A 121 8.88 -10.56 25.95
N LYS A 122 10.11 -10.17 25.60
CA LYS A 122 11.24 -10.00 26.52
C LYS A 122 11.77 -8.56 26.53
N ALA A 123 11.09 -7.65 25.83
CA ALA A 123 11.53 -6.29 25.70
C ALA A 123 11.45 -5.52 27.03
N ASP A 124 12.33 -4.53 27.16
CA ASP A 124 12.37 -3.59 28.27
C ASP A 124 11.83 -2.25 27.77
N PRO A 125 10.66 -1.78 28.23
CA PRO A 125 10.04 -0.55 27.71
C PRO A 125 10.90 0.71 27.95
N ALA A 126 11.88 0.65 28.86
CA ALA A 126 12.82 1.73 29.09
C ALA A 126 13.97 1.80 28.06
N LYS A 127 14.09 0.81 27.16
CA LYS A 127 15.16 0.73 26.16
C LYS A 127 14.60 0.83 24.75
N ILE A 128 15.36 1.51 23.90
CA ILE A 128 15.13 1.53 22.47
C ILE A 128 15.89 0.35 21.85
N CYS A 129 15.15 -0.55 21.21
CA CYS A 129 15.68 -1.70 20.50
C CYS A 129 15.92 -1.35 19.02
N ARG A 130 16.72 -2.17 18.34
CA ARG A 130 16.90 -2.06 16.89
C ARG A 130 15.96 -3.03 16.18
N GLY A 131 15.16 -2.55 15.24
CA GLY A 131 14.39 -3.39 14.33
C GLY A 131 15.22 -3.82 13.11
N SER A 132 14.69 -4.75 12.32
CA SER A 132 15.33 -5.27 11.12
C SER A 132 14.33 -5.40 9.96
N VAL A 133 14.84 -5.77 8.77
CA VAL A 133 14.03 -6.14 7.62
C VAL A 133 14.08 -7.66 7.48
N ALA A 134 12.94 -8.34 7.62
CA ALA A 134 12.86 -9.78 7.48
C ALA A 134 12.82 -10.20 5.99
N SER A 135 12.08 -9.45 5.17
CA SER A 135 11.96 -9.71 3.73
C SER A 135 11.42 -8.48 2.99
N ALA A 136 11.53 -8.47 1.67
CA ALA A 136 10.91 -7.46 0.81
C ALA A 136 10.56 -8.09 -0.55
N ILE A 137 9.50 -7.59 -1.20
CA ILE A 137 9.18 -7.95 -2.58
C ILE A 137 9.94 -6.97 -3.49
N ALA A 138 11.22 -7.29 -3.75
CA ALA A 138 12.11 -6.41 -4.50
C ALA A 138 11.61 -6.18 -5.94
N GLY A 139 11.71 -4.94 -6.41
CA GLY A 139 11.33 -4.57 -7.77
C GLY A 139 9.83 -4.46 -8.02
N LEU A 140 8.99 -4.59 -6.98
CA LEU A 140 7.56 -4.30 -7.04
C LEU A 140 7.32 -2.82 -6.68
N PRO A 141 7.09 -1.93 -7.65
CA PRO A 141 6.52 -0.62 -7.37
C PRO A 141 5.09 -0.80 -6.87
N CYS A 142 4.79 -0.35 -5.66
CA CYS A 142 3.47 -0.55 -5.09
C CYS A 142 3.00 0.59 -4.20
N GLU A 143 1.68 0.68 -4.07
CA GLU A 143 0.95 1.43 -3.05
C GLU A 143 -0.42 0.76 -2.80
N LEU A 144 -1.18 1.29 -1.84
CA LEU A 144 -2.50 0.82 -1.38
C LEU A 144 -2.53 -0.72 -1.23
N PRO A 145 -1.66 -1.28 -0.38
CA PRO A 145 -1.59 -2.72 -0.16
C PRO A 145 -2.85 -3.22 0.54
N ARG A 146 -3.31 -4.39 0.12
CA ARG A 146 -4.52 -5.05 0.60
C ARG A 146 -4.23 -6.54 0.77
N VAL A 147 -4.78 -7.12 1.82
CA VAL A 147 -4.80 -8.55 2.06
C VAL A 147 -6.24 -9.05 2.08
N SER A 148 -6.45 -10.36 1.98
CA SER A 148 -7.78 -10.92 2.20
C SER A 148 -8.20 -10.67 3.66
N LYS A 149 -9.51 -10.50 3.91
CA LYS A 149 -10.03 -10.24 5.26
C LYS A 149 -9.58 -11.31 6.28
N PRO A 150 -9.62 -12.63 5.97
CA PRO A 150 -9.12 -13.66 6.89
C PRO A 150 -7.60 -13.66 7.08
N ALA A 151 -6.83 -13.12 6.13
CA ALA A 151 -5.38 -12.98 6.24
C ALA A 151 -4.96 -11.86 7.22
N SER A 152 -5.88 -10.99 7.64
CA SER A 152 -5.56 -9.93 8.59
C SER A 152 -5.03 -10.51 9.89
N MET A 153 -3.82 -10.07 10.28
CA MET A 153 -3.11 -10.55 11.47
C MET A 153 -2.68 -12.02 11.47
N ASP A 154 -2.89 -12.77 10.37
CA ASP A 154 -2.45 -14.16 10.27
C ASP A 154 -0.96 -14.24 9.91
N PRO A 155 -0.09 -14.86 10.74
CA PRO A 155 1.31 -15.05 10.41
C PRO A 155 1.58 -15.93 9.18
N ASN A 156 0.58 -16.70 8.73
CA ASN A 156 0.70 -17.61 7.59
C ASN A 156 0.22 -17.02 6.27
N TYR A 157 -0.27 -15.77 6.27
CA TYR A 157 -0.76 -15.16 5.05
C TYR A 157 0.34 -15.00 4.00
N ARG A 158 -0.04 -15.04 2.73
CA ARG A 158 0.87 -15.17 1.60
C ARG A 158 0.73 -14.05 0.58
N TYR A 159 -0.48 -13.57 0.32
CA TYR A 159 -0.76 -12.71 -0.82
C TYR A 159 -1.06 -11.28 -0.41
N THR A 160 -0.46 -10.32 -1.13
CA THR A 160 -0.82 -8.90 -1.05
C THR A 160 -1.24 -8.43 -2.44
N TYR A 161 -2.28 -7.62 -2.48
CA TYR A 161 -2.80 -6.96 -3.67
C TYR A 161 -2.61 -5.46 -3.53
N GLY A 162 -2.53 -4.72 -4.63
CA GLY A 162 -2.47 -3.26 -4.55
C GLY A 162 -2.28 -2.64 -5.92
N ILE A 163 -2.10 -1.32 -5.93
CA ILE A 163 -1.80 -0.57 -7.16
C ILE A 163 -0.31 -0.59 -7.46
N SER A 164 0.03 -0.48 -8.73
CA SER A 164 1.39 -0.46 -9.24
C SER A 164 1.51 0.48 -10.44
N GLY A 165 2.75 0.74 -10.86
CA GLY A 165 3.04 1.62 -11.98
C GLY A 165 2.67 3.08 -11.69
N ILE A 166 3.23 3.65 -10.62
CA ILE A 166 3.05 5.09 -10.35
C ILE A 166 3.82 5.89 -11.39
N GLY A 167 3.14 6.81 -12.09
CA GLY A 167 3.75 7.68 -13.09
C GLY A 167 4.19 6.97 -14.38
N VAL A 168 3.70 5.76 -14.64
CA VAL A 168 3.98 5.04 -15.90
C VAL A 168 3.08 5.52 -17.03
N SER A 169 3.45 5.21 -18.28
CA SER A 169 2.59 5.49 -19.43
C SER A 169 1.33 4.61 -19.40
N ALA A 170 0.17 5.20 -19.69
CA ALA A 170 -1.06 4.46 -19.99
C ALA A 170 -1.33 4.50 -21.52
N PRO A 171 -0.63 3.69 -22.32
CA PRO A 171 -0.83 3.69 -23.76
C PRO A 171 -2.27 3.26 -24.08
N GLY A 172 -2.99 4.10 -24.80
CA GLY A 172 -4.37 3.83 -25.19
C GLY A 172 -5.39 4.77 -24.56
N THR A 173 -5.07 5.51 -23.49
CA THR A 173 -5.93 6.61 -23.02
C THR A 173 -5.94 7.75 -24.06
N GLU A 174 -7.10 8.31 -24.34
CA GLU A 174 -7.26 9.52 -25.19
C GLU A 174 -7.24 10.80 -24.36
N VAL A 175 -7.37 10.70 -23.04
CA VAL A 175 -7.32 11.84 -22.13
C VAL A 175 -5.92 11.98 -21.54
N PRO A 176 -5.27 13.16 -21.69
CA PRO A 176 -4.05 13.48 -20.98
C PRO A 176 -4.26 13.41 -19.46
N ILE A 177 -3.62 12.45 -18.81
CA ILE A 177 -3.46 12.45 -17.36
C ILE A 177 -1.99 12.80 -17.15
N GLY A 178 -1.73 14.00 -16.63
CA GLY A 178 -0.38 14.55 -16.48
C GLY A 178 0.34 14.91 -17.79
N ARG A 179 1.32 15.80 -17.69
CA ARG A 179 2.33 16.08 -18.72
C ARG A 179 3.70 15.96 -18.08
N LEU A 180 4.47 14.95 -18.44
CA LEU A 180 5.91 14.96 -18.22
C LEU A 180 6.55 15.63 -19.44
N SER A 181 6.92 16.90 -19.33
CA SER A 181 7.69 17.59 -20.38
C SER A 181 9.18 17.52 -20.04
N ASN A 182 9.95 16.78 -20.83
CA ASN A 182 11.42 16.77 -20.78
C ASN A 182 12.05 17.63 -21.90
N GLY A 183 11.26 18.51 -22.53
CA GLY A 183 11.70 19.34 -23.66
C GLY A 183 11.73 18.62 -25.03
N LEU A 184 11.39 17.32 -25.11
CA LEU A 184 11.39 16.54 -26.36
C LEU A 184 10.08 15.77 -26.63
N GLY A 185 9.10 15.82 -25.72
CA GLY A 185 7.77 15.23 -25.90
C GLY A 185 6.90 15.33 -24.64
N ALA A 186 5.59 15.09 -24.79
CA ALA A 186 4.65 14.92 -23.68
C ALA A 186 4.34 13.43 -23.51
N VAL A 187 4.71 12.85 -22.37
CA VAL A 187 4.15 11.57 -21.93
C VAL A 187 2.95 11.89 -21.05
N HIS A 188 1.88 11.11 -21.17
CA HIS A 188 0.69 11.14 -20.30
C HIS A 188 0.88 10.11 -19.18
N PRO A 189 1.54 10.45 -18.05
CA PRO A 189 1.67 9.56 -16.92
C PRO A 189 0.32 9.34 -16.26
N THR A 190 -0.13 8.10 -16.19
CA THR A 190 -1.23 7.76 -15.29
C THR A 190 -0.71 7.80 -13.85
N VAL A 191 -1.56 8.21 -12.91
CA VAL A 191 -1.20 8.20 -11.48
C VAL A 191 -0.90 6.77 -11.06
N TYR A 192 -1.71 5.81 -11.49
CA TYR A 192 -1.50 4.36 -11.33
C TYR A 192 -1.76 3.68 -12.67
N GLY A 193 -0.90 2.74 -13.08
CA GLY A 193 -1.02 2.07 -14.39
C GLY A 193 -1.40 0.61 -14.33
N SER A 194 -1.22 -0.03 -13.18
CA SER A 194 -1.41 -1.46 -13.04
C SER A 194 -1.91 -1.80 -11.64
N LEU A 195 -2.35 -3.04 -11.47
CA LEU A 195 -2.49 -3.68 -10.19
C LEU A 195 -1.40 -4.73 -10.02
N PHE A 196 -1.08 -5.07 -8.78
CA PHE A 196 -0.21 -6.21 -8.47
C PHE A 196 -0.91 -7.26 -7.61
N LYS A 197 -0.41 -8.48 -7.72
CA LYS A 197 -0.56 -9.55 -6.74
C LYS A 197 0.82 -10.09 -6.40
N SER A 198 1.29 -9.92 -5.17
CA SER A 198 2.57 -10.44 -4.69
C SER A 198 2.39 -11.70 -3.84
N ASP A 199 3.46 -12.47 -3.72
CA ASP A 199 3.50 -13.71 -2.97
C ASP A 199 4.74 -13.73 -2.05
N TRP A 200 4.51 -13.61 -0.74
CA TRP A 200 5.55 -13.60 0.28
C TRP A 200 6.39 -14.88 0.33
N LYS A 201 5.82 -16.02 -0.09
CA LYS A 201 6.53 -17.30 -0.08
C LYS A 201 7.55 -17.41 -1.21
N THR A 202 7.24 -16.84 -2.37
CA THR A 202 8.11 -16.92 -3.55
C THR A 202 8.93 -15.66 -3.78
N GLY A 203 8.53 -14.52 -3.20
CA GLY A 203 9.12 -13.21 -3.47
C GLY A 203 8.75 -12.65 -4.84
N LEU A 204 7.85 -13.30 -5.58
CA LEU A 204 7.43 -12.92 -6.93
C LEU A 204 6.09 -12.16 -6.91
N PHE A 205 5.80 -11.47 -7.99
CA PHE A 205 4.54 -10.78 -8.19
C PHE A 205 4.04 -10.90 -9.64
N LYS A 206 2.73 -10.73 -9.81
CA LYS A 206 2.05 -10.57 -11.09
C LYS A 206 1.58 -9.14 -11.22
N LEU A 207 1.55 -8.63 -12.44
CA LEU A 207 0.94 -7.36 -12.78
C LEU A 207 -0.28 -7.58 -13.67
N TRP A 208 -1.31 -6.78 -13.44
CA TRP A 208 -2.42 -6.62 -14.37
C TRP A 208 -2.45 -5.17 -14.84
N THR A 209 -2.45 -4.96 -16.14
CA THR A 209 -2.58 -3.65 -16.79
C THR A 209 -3.83 -3.70 -17.65
N PRO A 210 -4.70 -2.68 -17.62
CA PRO A 210 -5.86 -2.63 -18.50
C PRO A 210 -5.44 -2.73 -19.98
N SER A 211 -6.13 -3.56 -20.75
CA SER A 211 -5.71 -3.91 -22.11
C SER A 211 -6.44 -3.16 -23.24
N ASN A 212 -7.51 -2.43 -22.94
CA ASN A 212 -8.35 -1.78 -23.95
C ASN A 212 -8.23 -0.24 -23.93
N GLY A 213 -7.10 0.26 -23.42
CA GLY A 213 -6.84 1.69 -23.30
C GLY A 213 -7.48 2.35 -22.09
N GLU A 214 -8.10 1.57 -21.19
CA GLU A 214 -8.49 2.08 -19.87
C GLU A 214 -7.25 2.48 -19.05
N SER A 215 -7.44 3.37 -18.09
CA SER A 215 -6.35 3.86 -17.24
C SER A 215 -6.81 4.06 -15.79
N CYS A 216 -5.86 4.43 -14.92
CA CYS A 216 -6.15 4.77 -13.52
C CYS A 216 -6.93 3.69 -12.74
N PRO A 217 -6.49 2.41 -12.70
CA PRO A 217 -7.07 1.47 -11.76
C PRO A 217 -6.96 2.02 -10.33
N THR A 218 -8.07 2.00 -9.60
CA THR A 218 -8.13 2.38 -8.19
C THR A 218 -7.66 1.24 -7.29
N GLU A 219 -7.60 1.50 -5.97
CA GLU A 219 -7.30 0.49 -4.96
C GLU A 219 -8.06 -0.83 -5.21
N PRO A 220 -7.37 -1.98 -5.32
CA PRO A 220 -8.02 -3.25 -5.53
C PRO A 220 -8.63 -3.80 -4.23
N ILE A 221 -9.84 -4.35 -4.32
CA ILE A 221 -10.51 -4.99 -3.19
C ILE A 221 -10.60 -6.48 -3.46
N PHE A 222 -9.91 -7.29 -2.65
CA PHE A 222 -10.07 -8.75 -2.68
C PHE A 222 -11.35 -9.17 -1.94
N ILE A 223 -12.14 -10.00 -2.59
CA ILE A 223 -13.39 -10.58 -2.07
C ILE A 223 -13.22 -12.10 -2.14
N GLN A 224 -13.14 -12.74 -0.98
CA GLN A 224 -12.97 -14.18 -0.91
C GLN A 224 -14.26 -14.88 -1.33
N ARG A 225 -14.12 -16.00 -2.07
CA ARG A 225 -15.27 -16.87 -2.37
C ARG A 225 -15.81 -17.46 -1.05
N PRO A 226 -17.14 -17.46 -0.83
CA PRO A 226 -17.72 -18.13 0.34
C PRO A 226 -17.29 -19.60 0.42
N GLY A 227 -16.78 -20.02 1.58
CA GLY A 227 -16.28 -21.38 1.81
C GLY A 227 -14.92 -21.70 1.21
N ALA A 228 -14.19 -20.71 0.68
CA ALA A 228 -12.83 -20.90 0.20
C ALA A 228 -11.89 -21.42 1.29
N THR A 229 -11.04 -22.38 0.91
CA THR A 229 -9.96 -22.89 1.76
C THR A 229 -8.59 -22.33 1.37
N GLU A 230 -8.46 -21.79 0.15
CA GLU A 230 -7.24 -21.15 -0.33
C GLU A 230 -7.36 -19.62 -0.19
N GLU A 231 -6.28 -18.97 0.25
CA GLU A 231 -6.25 -17.54 0.58
C GLU A 231 -6.62 -16.64 -0.62
N ASP A 232 -6.26 -17.05 -1.83
CA ASP A 232 -6.48 -16.31 -3.08
C ASP A 232 -7.65 -16.85 -3.93
N ASP A 233 -8.49 -17.74 -3.37
CA ASP A 233 -9.74 -18.16 -4.02
C ASP A 233 -10.83 -17.10 -3.81
N GLY A 234 -11.01 -16.28 -4.84
CA GLY A 234 -11.91 -15.14 -4.81
C GLY A 234 -11.78 -14.29 -6.06
N ILE A 235 -12.26 -13.06 -5.96
CA ILE A 235 -12.19 -12.05 -7.01
C ILE A 235 -11.52 -10.78 -6.47
N VAL A 236 -10.68 -10.15 -7.27
CA VAL A 236 -10.14 -8.81 -7.00
C VAL A 236 -10.89 -7.83 -7.86
N ILE A 237 -11.53 -6.83 -7.26
CA ILE A 237 -12.24 -5.78 -8.00
C ILE A 237 -11.48 -4.46 -7.97
N THR A 238 -11.56 -3.70 -9.06
CA THR A 238 -11.01 -2.34 -9.17
C THR A 238 -11.89 -1.52 -10.11
N ILE A 239 -11.83 -0.20 -10.00
CA ILE A 239 -12.49 0.72 -10.93
C ILE A 239 -11.42 1.32 -11.83
N THR A 240 -11.64 1.31 -13.13
CA THR A 240 -10.81 2.02 -14.12
C THR A 240 -11.61 3.14 -14.77
N ILE A 241 -10.91 4.05 -15.43
CA ILE A 241 -11.50 5.06 -16.31
C ILE A 241 -11.33 4.57 -17.76
N ASN A 242 -12.38 4.66 -18.57
CA ASN A 242 -12.30 4.26 -19.96
C ASN A 242 -11.33 5.13 -20.77
N ARG A 243 -11.01 4.65 -21.97
CA ARG A 243 -10.13 5.30 -22.92
C ARG A 243 -10.48 6.78 -23.16
N GLU A 244 -11.77 7.10 -23.33
CA GLU A 244 -12.25 8.45 -23.63
C GLU A 244 -12.40 9.34 -22.38
N GLY A 245 -12.22 8.79 -21.18
CA GLY A 245 -12.37 9.52 -19.92
C GLY A 245 -13.80 9.99 -19.62
N THR A 246 -14.80 9.33 -20.20
CA THR A 246 -16.22 9.72 -20.12
C THR A 246 -17.03 8.89 -19.12
N HIS A 247 -16.55 7.70 -18.75
CA HIS A 247 -17.22 6.81 -17.80
C HIS A 247 -16.24 5.84 -17.13
N SER A 248 -16.60 5.25 -16.00
CA SER A 248 -15.78 4.24 -15.32
C SER A 248 -16.20 2.82 -15.65
N ILE A 249 -15.33 1.86 -15.38
CA ILE A 249 -15.58 0.43 -15.55
C ILE A 249 -15.16 -0.29 -14.27
N LEU A 250 -16.06 -1.05 -13.66
CA LEU A 250 -15.72 -1.97 -12.59
C LEU A 250 -15.18 -3.26 -13.21
N VAL A 251 -13.92 -3.59 -12.91
CA VAL A 251 -13.23 -4.77 -13.43
C VAL A 251 -13.07 -5.80 -12.32
N GLY A 252 -13.33 -7.07 -12.65
CA GLY A 252 -13.11 -8.21 -11.76
C GLY A 252 -12.01 -9.13 -12.29
N LEU A 253 -11.00 -9.40 -11.46
CA LEU A 253 -9.89 -10.29 -11.74
C LEU A 253 -10.01 -11.57 -10.91
N ASP A 254 -9.77 -12.73 -11.50
CA ASP A 254 -9.66 -13.99 -10.75
C ASP A 254 -8.49 -13.92 -9.76
N GLY A 255 -8.76 -14.21 -8.49
CA GLY A 255 -7.80 -14.06 -7.40
C GLY A 255 -6.52 -14.86 -7.61
N LYS A 256 -6.59 -16.06 -8.20
CA LYS A 256 -5.45 -16.97 -8.40
C LYS A 256 -4.59 -16.58 -9.60
N THR A 257 -5.22 -16.50 -10.76
CA THR A 257 -4.58 -16.26 -12.06
C THR A 257 -4.22 -14.79 -12.25
N PHE A 258 -4.97 -13.88 -11.61
CA PHE A 258 -4.90 -12.42 -11.77
C PHE A 258 -5.26 -11.95 -13.18
N LYS A 259 -6.13 -12.72 -13.86
CA LYS A 259 -6.68 -12.39 -15.18
C LYS A 259 -8.09 -11.85 -15.03
N GLU A 260 -8.47 -10.94 -15.93
CA GLU A 260 -9.83 -10.42 -15.98
C GLU A 260 -10.85 -11.53 -16.28
N VAL A 261 -11.94 -11.55 -15.53
CA VAL A 261 -13.05 -12.50 -15.66
C VAL A 261 -14.42 -11.83 -15.79
N ALA A 262 -14.53 -10.55 -15.42
CA ALA A 262 -15.77 -9.79 -15.51
C ALA A 262 -15.50 -8.29 -15.63
N ARG A 263 -16.45 -7.58 -16.24
CA ARG A 263 -16.50 -6.11 -16.28
C ARG A 263 -17.94 -5.62 -16.19
N ALA A 264 -18.14 -4.45 -15.61
CA ALA A 264 -19.43 -3.76 -15.56
C ALA A 264 -19.25 -2.26 -15.83
N ASP A 265 -20.01 -1.74 -16.79
CA ASP A 265 -19.98 -0.32 -17.14
C ASP A 265 -20.61 0.53 -16.04
N MET A 266 -19.93 1.63 -15.68
CA MET A 266 -20.42 2.61 -14.73
C MET A 266 -20.65 3.93 -15.47
N PRO A 267 -21.89 4.43 -15.63
CA PRO A 267 -22.22 5.54 -16.53
C PRO A 267 -21.69 6.92 -16.07
N GLN A 268 -20.92 6.95 -14.98
CA GLN A 268 -20.31 8.15 -14.40
C GLN A 268 -18.80 7.94 -14.28
N VAL A 269 -18.04 9.03 -14.35
CA VAL A 269 -16.61 9.00 -14.03
C VAL A 269 -16.45 9.00 -12.52
N TYR A 270 -15.96 7.88 -11.99
CA TYR A 270 -15.43 7.81 -10.64
C TYR A 270 -13.95 8.16 -10.72
N ALA A 271 -13.63 9.37 -10.28
CA ALA A 271 -12.26 9.84 -10.18
C ALA A 271 -11.43 8.95 -9.22
N LEU A 272 -10.12 9.17 -9.20
CA LEU A 272 -9.16 8.46 -8.34
C LEU A 272 -9.61 8.51 -6.87
N GLY A 273 -10.26 7.45 -6.41
CA GLY A 273 -10.66 7.24 -5.02
C GLY A 273 -9.55 6.49 -4.29
N PRO A 274 -9.08 6.96 -3.12
CA PRO A 274 -7.95 6.34 -2.45
C PRO A 274 -8.32 5.02 -1.78
N HIS A 275 -9.54 4.92 -1.22
CA HIS A 275 -9.93 3.78 -0.39
C HIS A 275 -11.34 3.26 -0.68
N GLY A 276 -11.50 1.95 -0.54
CA GLY A 276 -12.80 1.27 -0.55
C GLY A 276 -12.82 0.01 0.31
N SER A 277 -14.02 -0.49 0.60
CA SER A 277 -14.20 -1.76 1.32
C SER A 277 -15.43 -2.49 0.77
N PHE A 278 -15.31 -3.81 0.67
CA PHE A 278 -16.44 -4.69 0.41
C PHE A 278 -17.07 -5.09 1.74
N VAL A 279 -18.39 -4.99 1.81
CA VAL A 279 -19.17 -5.45 2.96
C VAL A 279 -20.06 -6.59 2.48
N GLU A 280 -19.89 -7.75 3.11
CA GLU A 280 -20.75 -8.90 2.88
C GLU A 280 -22.19 -8.52 3.24
N GLY A 281 -23.13 -8.73 2.31
CA GLY A 281 -24.55 -8.51 2.57
C GLY A 281 -25.28 -9.84 2.63
N ASP A 282 -25.97 -10.10 3.74
CA ASP A 282 -27.05 -11.08 3.80
C ASP A 282 -28.31 -10.41 3.23
N PHE A 283 -28.47 -10.47 1.91
CA PHE A 283 -29.61 -9.85 1.24
C PHE A 283 -30.88 -10.70 1.27
N GLY A 284 -30.93 -11.77 2.07
CA GLY A 284 -32.14 -12.57 2.31
C GLY A 284 -32.84 -13.07 1.04
N LEU A 285 -32.08 -13.36 -0.02
CA LEU A 285 -32.57 -13.94 -1.27
C LEU A 285 -32.51 -15.47 -1.24
#